data_AF-A0A430L860-F1
#
_entry.id   AF-A0A430L860-F1
#
_cell.length_a   1.000
_cell.length_b   1.000
_cell.length_c   1.000
_cell.angle_alpha   90.00
_cell.angle_beta   90.00
_cell.angle_gamma   90.00
#
_symmetry.space_group_name_H-M   'P 1'
#
loop_
_entity.id
_entity.type
_entity.pdbx_description
1 polymer ?
#
loop_
_entity_poly.entity_id
_entity_poly.type
_entity_poly.pdbx_seq_one_letter_code
_entity_poly.pdbx_strand_id
1 'polypeptide(L)'
;MAGQGMLHCVSVRCRICRFLFQPGDKVIADLDGRLFGEFPFGSGHTDKDLGVLLRPCKPSCSWCGQHDSGRVLGYHAGCLALCSLPSGAFLHATEYSFEPDASEEERRHRWTIALLADRMSKMHLPVPTELRFLIAQHLVPECATAAAQQAWHDRCSRDSDVDLSLDIWAEYAYIDGIRYISYISNQAVETCTARQIQVAGGRPATALYVLEDHLGIRELVFGVETEHRPTTRSKSGLWWRTVPLTSGRLKIKSDGLKLRHVLSTPAVSNKLWRLPMTLPELRDLRFLTFSPDNALKINMFRMVPLTLNDPDVIGYSVCWGKTLMTLHAHRVGEDLSFYKDFSAAYPRAAWIHIPMSSGERISEIWGRRGKIHDHMGLLLRTNKARQTAIGLPISPRLLLQNGRIHPAWTQLCALPETPSRLFFSLSRLGVHLLSTKEMRNPNATLSMPTPMSCPKTLGILDYFYSAASLEEVVEVTPCRVKLATHSLISGLIFQYANGERACVGDIRLDSLGETLLVQPESRLHLAFKMDRSVGPHAIRFCLDSSLDEGSSEWLSLPLMGVLEWWFAYGHCKVYHQGRESPSLFN
;
A
#
# COMPACT_ATOMS: atom_id res chain seq x y z
N MET A 1 13.90 23.37 33.08
CA MET A 1 12.92 23.31 31.98
C MET A 1 13.63 23.71 30.71
N ALA A 2 14.16 22.74 29.95
CA ALA A 2 14.80 22.98 28.66
C ALA A 2 13.72 22.90 27.57
N GLY A 3 13.64 23.90 26.70
CA GLY A 3 12.61 24.03 25.69
C GLY A 3 12.54 22.80 24.79
N GLN A 4 11.34 22.23 24.66
CA GLN A 4 11.05 21.23 23.63
C GLN A 4 11.15 21.92 22.27
N GLY A 5 12.24 21.70 21.55
CA GLY A 5 12.40 22.21 20.19
C GLY A 5 11.30 21.67 19.27
N MET A 6 10.79 22.52 18.38
CA MET A 6 9.71 22.16 17.45
C MET A 6 10.26 21.17 16.41
N LEU A 7 9.71 19.95 16.38
CA LEU A 7 10.14 18.88 15.47
C LEU A 7 9.45 19.04 14.12
N HIS A 8 10.23 19.16 13.05
CA HIS A 8 9.73 19.18 11.68
C HIS A 8 10.25 18.00 10.86
N CYS A 9 9.39 17.47 10.00
CA CYS A 9 9.74 16.41 9.07
C CYS A 9 10.15 16.99 7.71
N VAL A 10 11.36 16.64 7.27
CA VAL A 10 11.85 16.98 5.93
C VAL A 10 11.25 16.00 4.92
N SER A 11 10.85 16.52 3.76
CA SER A 11 10.40 15.71 2.63
C SER A 11 11.44 14.63 2.29
N VAL A 12 10.96 13.49 1.79
CA VAL A 12 11.83 12.32 1.51
C VAL A 12 12.53 12.39 0.16
N ARG A 13 12.21 13.42 -0.64
CA ARG A 13 12.71 13.62 -2.00
C ARG A 13 13.16 15.05 -2.18
N CYS A 14 14.16 15.24 -3.02
CA CYS A 14 14.55 16.58 -3.43
C CYS A 14 13.44 17.23 -4.25
N ARG A 15 13.04 18.46 -3.90
CA ARG A 15 11.98 19.20 -4.58
C ARG A 15 12.38 19.78 -5.95
N ILE A 16 13.64 19.57 -6.37
CA ILE A 16 14.15 19.99 -7.68
C ILE A 16 14.30 18.76 -8.59
N CYS A 17 15.21 17.84 -8.25
CA CYS A 17 15.48 16.65 -9.05
C CYS A 17 14.43 15.56 -8.87
N ARG A 18 13.55 15.66 -7.85
CA ARG A 18 12.47 14.73 -7.51
C ARG A 18 12.91 13.31 -7.14
N PHE A 19 14.19 13.01 -6.99
CA PHE A 19 14.65 11.71 -6.49
C PHE A 19 14.59 11.63 -4.96
N LEU A 20 14.38 10.41 -4.46
CA LEU A 20 14.46 10.11 -3.03
C LEU A 20 15.88 10.38 -2.51
N PHE A 21 15.97 10.93 -1.31
CA PHE A 21 17.23 11.05 -0.61
C PHE A 21 17.74 9.67 -0.18
N GLN A 22 19.02 9.41 -0.41
CA GLN A 22 19.72 8.24 0.10
C GLN A 22 20.38 8.56 1.45
N PRO A 23 20.61 7.55 2.31
CA PRO A 23 21.39 7.73 3.53
C PRO A 23 22.77 8.34 3.22
N GLY A 24 23.09 9.47 3.87
CA GLY A 24 24.35 10.19 3.65
C GLY A 24 24.29 11.31 2.60
N ASP A 25 23.20 11.44 1.84
CA ASP A 25 23.01 12.57 0.93
C ASP A 25 23.10 13.90 1.67
N LYS A 26 23.74 14.89 1.06
CA LYS A 26 23.83 16.26 1.57
C LYS A 26 22.54 17.01 1.28
N VAL A 27 21.76 17.31 2.32
CA VAL A 27 20.43 17.91 2.21
C VAL A 27 20.39 19.30 2.83
N ILE A 28 19.71 20.21 2.15
CA ILE A 28 19.34 21.54 2.63
C ILE A 28 17.82 21.53 2.82
N ALA A 29 17.36 21.99 3.98
CA ALA A 29 15.95 22.08 4.29
C ALA A 29 15.46 23.53 4.22
N ASP A 30 14.22 23.72 3.77
CA ASP A 30 13.57 25.01 3.59
C ASP A 30 12.23 25.01 4.32
N LEU A 31 12.20 25.76 5.41
CA LEU A 31 11.03 25.99 6.23
C LEU A 31 10.59 27.43 6.03
N ASP A 32 9.47 27.61 5.33
CA ASP A 32 8.84 28.90 5.08
C ASP A 32 9.79 29.95 4.44
N GLY A 33 10.63 29.50 3.49
CA GLY A 33 11.60 30.34 2.78
C GLY A 33 12.94 30.50 3.50
N ARG A 34 13.09 29.94 4.70
CA ARG A 34 14.35 29.93 5.45
C ARG A 34 15.11 28.65 5.19
N LEU A 35 16.30 28.80 4.60
CA LEU A 35 17.23 27.70 4.37
C LEU A 35 18.00 27.36 5.66
N PHE A 36 18.07 26.07 5.95
CA PHE A 36 18.90 25.50 7.00
C PHE A 36 20.21 24.97 6.40
N GLY A 37 21.27 24.93 7.20
CA GLY A 37 22.58 24.46 6.75
C GLY A 37 22.56 23.03 6.21
N GLU A 38 23.58 22.67 5.43
CA GLU A 38 23.73 21.33 4.87
C GLU A 38 23.86 20.27 5.99
N PHE A 39 23.10 19.19 5.89
CA PHE A 39 23.22 18.04 6.80
C PHE A 39 23.06 16.71 6.06
N PRO A 40 23.69 15.63 6.56
CA PRO A 40 23.52 14.31 5.97
C PRO A 40 22.10 13.76 6.24
N PHE A 41 21.44 13.29 5.19
CA PHE A 41 20.13 12.66 5.31
C PHE A 41 20.24 11.36 6.10
N GLY A 42 19.41 11.22 7.15
CA GLY A 42 19.36 10.02 8.01
C GLY A 42 19.59 10.31 9.49
N SER A 43 20.54 11.19 9.83
CA SER A 43 20.90 11.51 11.22
C SER A 43 20.00 12.56 11.89
N GLY A 44 19.20 13.29 11.10
CA GLY A 44 18.51 14.49 11.56
C GLY A 44 19.47 15.67 11.74
N HIS A 45 18.90 16.87 11.89
CA HIS A 45 19.63 18.12 12.08
C HIS A 45 18.98 18.94 13.19
N THR A 46 19.78 19.48 14.09
CA THR A 46 19.32 20.34 15.18
C THR A 46 19.92 21.71 15.02
N ASP A 47 19.08 22.71 14.78
CA ASP A 47 19.46 24.11 14.89
C ASP A 47 19.26 24.55 16.34
N LYS A 48 20.36 24.73 17.07
CA LYS A 48 20.35 25.06 18.50
C LYS A 48 19.88 26.50 18.75
N ASP A 49 20.12 27.39 17.81
CA ASP A 49 19.82 28.82 17.96
C ASP A 49 18.33 29.09 17.80
N LEU A 50 17.66 28.30 16.96
CA LEU A 50 16.22 28.40 16.72
C LEU A 50 15.40 27.37 17.51
N GLY A 51 16.06 26.42 18.18
CA GLY A 51 15.38 25.30 18.81
C GLY A 51 14.59 24.45 17.82
N VAL A 52 15.06 24.31 16.58
CA VAL A 52 14.39 23.54 15.52
C VAL A 52 15.08 22.19 15.35
N LEU A 53 14.29 21.12 15.35
CA LEU A 53 14.76 19.77 15.07
C LEU A 53 14.18 19.29 13.74
N LEU A 54 15.03 19.14 12.74
CA LEU A 54 14.69 18.59 11.44
C LEU A 54 15.00 17.10 11.39
N ARG A 55 14.05 16.27 10.95
CA ARG A 55 14.29 14.84 10.75
C ARG A 55 13.75 14.33 9.42
N PRO A 56 14.40 13.32 8.81
CA PRO A 56 13.82 12.55 7.71
C PRO A 56 12.45 11.99 8.09
N CYS A 57 11.46 12.19 7.22
CA CYS A 57 10.17 11.55 7.37
C CYS A 57 10.30 10.03 7.19
N LYS A 58 9.84 9.24 8.18
CA LYS A 58 9.80 7.77 8.11
C LYS A 58 8.36 7.28 7.86
N PRO A 59 8.15 6.11 7.21
CA PRO A 59 6.81 5.55 7.01
C PRO A 59 5.99 5.38 8.30
N SER A 60 6.67 5.17 9.42
CA SER A 60 6.06 5.04 10.75
C SER A 60 5.92 6.36 11.52
N CYS A 61 6.14 7.51 10.88
CA CYS A 61 6.05 8.81 11.54
C CYS A 61 4.60 9.17 11.82
N SER A 62 4.21 9.20 13.10
CA SER A 62 2.86 9.56 13.53
C SER A 62 2.46 11.01 13.21
N TRP A 63 3.45 11.89 13.01
CA TRP A 63 3.30 13.30 12.70
C TRP A 63 3.13 13.58 11.21
N CYS A 64 3.67 12.73 10.33
CA CYS A 64 3.67 13.00 8.89
C CYS A 64 2.31 12.82 8.21
N GLY A 65 1.36 12.14 8.87
CA GLY A 65 0.00 12.06 8.35
C GLY A 65 -0.63 13.43 8.20
N GLN A 66 -0.30 14.42 9.02
CA GLN A 66 -0.92 15.75 8.94
C GLN A 66 -0.53 16.56 7.68
N HIS A 67 0.42 16.08 6.86
CA HIS A 67 1.16 16.95 5.96
C HIS A 67 1.70 16.23 4.70
N ASP A 68 0.83 15.80 3.78
CA ASP A 68 1.28 15.67 2.39
C ASP A 68 1.69 17.05 1.80
N SER A 69 1.23 18.15 2.40
CA SER A 69 1.51 19.55 2.00
C SER A 69 2.24 20.41 3.03
N GLY A 70 2.71 19.85 4.16
CA GLY A 70 3.36 20.62 5.25
C GLY A 70 4.69 20.04 5.74
N ARG A 71 5.33 19.18 4.93
CA ARG A 71 6.73 18.79 5.19
C ARG A 71 7.64 19.95 4.80
N VAL A 72 8.72 20.09 5.54
CA VAL A 72 9.81 21.00 5.19
C VAL A 72 10.36 20.56 3.84
N LEU A 73 10.50 21.51 2.93
CA LEU A 73 11.03 21.23 1.59
C LEU A 73 12.48 20.80 1.74
N GLY A 74 12.87 19.77 1.00
CA GLY A 74 14.24 19.27 1.00
C GLY A 74 14.86 19.43 -0.37
N TYR A 75 16.14 19.78 -0.40
CA TYR A 75 16.93 19.85 -1.62
C TYR A 75 18.25 19.10 -1.45
N HIS A 76 18.70 18.39 -2.48
CA HIS A 76 20.12 18.03 -2.56
C HIS A 76 20.93 19.31 -2.67
N ALA A 77 22.03 19.42 -1.91
CA ALA A 77 22.89 20.59 -1.94
C ALA A 77 23.41 20.90 -3.36
N GLY A 78 23.79 19.86 -4.12
CA GLY A 78 24.22 19.98 -5.52
C GLY A 78 23.11 20.48 -6.45
N CYS A 79 21.88 19.97 -6.31
CA CYS A 79 20.74 20.43 -7.12
C CYS A 79 20.40 21.90 -6.85
N LEU A 80 20.45 22.33 -5.60
CA LEU A 80 20.19 23.73 -5.24
C LEU A 80 21.31 24.66 -5.75
N ALA A 81 22.56 24.21 -5.70
CA ALA A 81 23.69 24.96 -6.27
C ALA A 81 23.56 25.14 -7.79
N LEU A 82 23.02 24.15 -8.51
CA LEU A 82 22.78 24.24 -9.95
C LEU A 82 21.62 25.17 -10.32
N CYS A 83 20.54 25.20 -9.51
CA CYS A 83 19.33 25.93 -9.87
C CYS A 83 19.14 27.28 -9.19
N SER A 84 19.87 27.58 -8.12
CA SER A 84 19.44 28.54 -7.11
C SER A 84 18.06 28.18 -6.53
N LEU A 85 17.53 29.00 -5.61
CA LEU A 85 16.23 28.73 -4.99
C LEU A 85 15.11 28.76 -6.06
N PRO A 86 14.38 27.64 -6.27
CA PRO A 86 13.33 27.60 -7.29
C PRO A 86 12.14 28.48 -6.89
N SER A 87 11.44 29.02 -7.90
CA SER A 87 10.20 29.78 -7.66
C SER A 87 9.08 28.86 -7.14
N GLY A 88 8.14 29.44 -6.38
CA GLY A 88 6.97 28.69 -5.90
C GLY A 88 6.16 28.03 -7.03
N ALA A 89 6.08 28.66 -8.20
CA ALA A 89 5.41 28.10 -9.38
C ALA A 89 6.14 26.85 -9.93
N PHE A 90 7.48 26.86 -9.97
CA PHE A 90 8.27 25.68 -10.33
C PHE A 90 8.07 24.53 -9.34
N LEU A 91 8.09 24.86 -8.04
CA LEU A 91 7.89 23.89 -6.97
C LEU A 91 6.51 23.25 -7.01
N HIS A 92 5.47 24.01 -7.40
CA HIS A 92 4.13 23.49 -7.61
C HIS A 92 4.04 22.60 -8.86
N ALA A 93 4.68 22.97 -9.96
CA ALA A 93 4.67 22.18 -11.21
C ALA A 93 5.41 20.84 -11.12
N THR A 94 6.35 20.75 -10.19
CA THR A 94 7.13 19.54 -9.88
C THR A 94 6.58 18.76 -8.69
N GLU A 95 5.51 19.23 -8.07
CA GLU A 95 4.91 18.59 -6.91
C GLU A 95 4.16 17.31 -7.27
N TYR A 96 4.38 16.28 -6.45
CA TYR A 96 3.70 15.01 -6.61
C TYR A 96 2.36 15.05 -5.85
N SER A 97 1.27 14.69 -6.53
CA SER A 97 -0.05 14.50 -5.90
C SER A 97 -0.09 13.33 -4.93
N PHE A 98 0.79 12.36 -5.13
CA PHE A 98 1.00 11.21 -4.25
C PHE A 98 2.37 10.57 -4.56
N GLU A 99 2.90 9.80 -3.62
CA GLU A 99 4.16 9.10 -3.83
C GLU A 99 4.04 7.99 -4.90
N PRO A 100 4.94 7.95 -5.90
CA PRO A 100 4.97 6.90 -6.92
C PRO A 100 5.37 5.53 -6.33
N ASP A 101 5.08 4.50 -7.12
CA ASP A 101 5.48 3.12 -6.85
C ASP A 101 6.98 2.94 -7.14
N ALA A 102 7.64 1.94 -6.52
CA ALA A 102 9.08 1.72 -6.69
C ALA A 102 9.49 1.43 -8.15
N SER A 103 8.62 0.79 -8.91
CA SER A 103 8.82 0.54 -10.35
C SER A 103 8.94 1.83 -11.17
N GLU A 104 8.20 2.88 -10.79
CA GLU A 104 8.25 4.17 -11.46
C GLU A 104 9.51 4.95 -11.09
N GLU A 105 9.97 4.86 -9.84
CA GLU A 105 11.27 5.41 -9.42
C GLU A 105 12.42 4.77 -10.21
N GLU A 106 12.41 3.45 -10.37
CA GLU A 106 13.41 2.71 -11.14
C GLU A 106 13.37 3.06 -12.64
N ARG A 107 12.15 3.15 -13.21
CA ARG A 107 11.97 3.57 -14.61
C ARG A 107 12.57 4.96 -14.83
N ARG A 108 12.24 5.92 -13.95
CA ARG A 108 12.71 7.30 -14.04
C ARG A 108 14.23 7.37 -13.90
N HIS A 109 14.81 6.62 -12.97
CA HIS A 109 16.26 6.54 -12.80
C HIS A 109 16.95 6.06 -14.09
N ARG A 110 16.50 4.94 -14.67
CA ARG A 110 17.04 4.41 -15.94
C ARG A 110 16.87 5.38 -17.10
N TRP A 111 15.72 6.04 -17.19
CA TRP A 111 15.48 7.03 -18.24
C TRP A 111 16.44 8.22 -18.14
N THR A 112 16.71 8.73 -16.94
CA THR A 112 17.64 9.86 -16.74
C THR A 112 19.07 9.49 -17.13
N ILE A 113 19.52 8.27 -16.79
CA ILE A 113 20.83 7.76 -17.22
C ILE A 113 20.91 7.72 -18.75
N ALA A 114 19.89 7.13 -19.40
CA ALA A 114 19.85 7.02 -20.85
C ALA A 114 19.81 8.40 -21.53
N LEU A 115 19.06 9.36 -20.98
CA LEU A 115 19.01 10.73 -21.47
C LEU A 115 20.39 11.38 -21.44
N LEU A 116 21.11 11.27 -20.32
CA LEU A 116 22.43 11.88 -20.19
C LEU A 116 23.45 11.21 -21.13
N ALA A 117 23.45 9.88 -21.21
CA ALA A 117 24.32 9.14 -22.13
C ALA A 117 24.07 9.52 -23.60
N ASP A 118 22.80 9.67 -24.02
CA ASP A 118 22.43 10.14 -25.34
C ASP A 118 22.91 11.57 -25.62
N ARG A 119 22.73 12.48 -24.65
CA ARG A 119 23.25 13.87 -24.76
C ARG A 119 24.77 13.90 -24.89
N MET A 120 25.49 13.12 -24.09
CA MET A 120 26.96 12.99 -24.18
C MET A 120 27.39 12.46 -25.55
N SER A 121 26.62 11.54 -26.14
CA SER A 121 26.86 11.05 -27.50
C SER A 121 26.70 12.16 -28.53
N LYS A 122 25.65 12.97 -28.43
CA LYS A 122 25.38 14.10 -29.33
C LYS A 122 26.40 15.23 -29.19
N MET A 123 27.03 15.37 -28.03
CA MET A 123 28.15 16.27 -27.80
C MET A 123 29.48 15.77 -28.37
N HIS A 124 29.50 14.60 -29.02
CA HIS A 124 30.71 13.99 -29.61
C HIS A 124 31.87 13.82 -28.61
N LEU A 125 31.54 13.56 -27.34
CA LEU A 125 32.57 13.29 -26.34
C LEU A 125 33.32 11.98 -26.69
N PRO A 126 34.67 11.97 -26.66
CA PRO A 126 35.51 10.83 -27.04
C PRO A 126 35.55 9.76 -25.95
N VAL A 127 34.37 9.37 -25.48
CA VAL A 127 34.17 8.43 -24.38
C VAL A 127 33.33 7.27 -24.91
N PRO A 128 33.78 6.00 -24.76
CA PRO A 128 32.98 4.82 -25.08
C PRO A 128 31.59 4.82 -24.43
N THR A 129 30.64 4.13 -25.06
CA THR A 129 29.24 4.08 -24.60
C THR A 129 29.13 3.62 -23.15
N GLU A 130 29.88 2.58 -22.76
CA GLU A 130 29.91 2.02 -21.41
C GLU A 130 30.35 3.05 -20.38
N LEU A 131 31.38 3.82 -20.69
CA LEU A 131 31.89 4.88 -19.83
C LEU A 131 30.91 6.07 -19.75
N ARG A 132 30.13 6.35 -20.79
CA ARG A 132 29.04 7.36 -20.73
C ARG A 132 27.95 6.93 -19.77
N PHE A 133 27.54 5.66 -19.81
CA PHE A 133 26.55 5.12 -18.87
C PHE A 133 27.06 5.16 -17.43
N LEU A 134 28.34 4.82 -17.20
CA LEU A 134 28.97 4.91 -15.87
C LEU A 134 29.00 6.35 -15.35
N ILE A 135 29.42 7.32 -16.19
CA ILE A 135 29.39 8.74 -15.82
C ILE A 135 27.96 9.18 -15.52
N ALA A 136 27.00 8.78 -16.36
CA ALA A 136 25.61 9.17 -16.22
C ALA A 136 24.96 8.65 -14.93
N GLN A 137 25.36 7.47 -14.45
CA GLN A 137 24.91 6.93 -13.16
C GLN A 137 25.30 7.82 -11.97
N HIS A 138 26.42 8.54 -12.04
CA HIS A 138 26.88 9.43 -10.98
C HIS A 138 26.27 10.83 -11.02
N LEU A 139 25.61 11.20 -12.12
CA LEU A 139 25.08 12.55 -12.35
C LEU A 139 23.55 12.57 -12.54
N VAL A 140 22.87 11.56 -12.01
CA VAL A 140 21.41 11.40 -12.16
C VAL A 140 20.65 12.59 -11.54
N PRO A 141 20.92 13.03 -10.29
CA PRO A 141 20.24 14.19 -9.71
C PRO A 141 20.47 15.49 -10.51
N GLU A 142 21.70 15.73 -10.96
CA GLU A 142 22.12 16.91 -11.72
C GLU A 142 21.46 16.94 -13.11
N CYS A 143 21.46 15.80 -13.81
CA CYS A 143 20.81 15.69 -15.10
C CYS A 143 19.29 15.91 -14.99
N ALA A 144 18.64 15.31 -13.99
CA ALA A 144 17.21 15.50 -13.76
C ALA A 144 16.88 16.95 -13.38
N THR A 145 17.77 17.60 -12.64
CA THR A 145 17.68 19.02 -12.29
C THR A 145 17.73 19.90 -13.53
N ALA A 146 18.75 19.74 -14.37
CA ALA A 146 18.89 20.48 -15.62
C ALA A 146 17.72 20.21 -16.58
N ALA A 147 17.23 18.96 -16.67
CA ALA A 147 16.07 18.62 -17.48
C ALA A 147 14.78 19.29 -16.99
N ALA A 148 14.56 19.33 -15.67
CA ALA A 148 13.41 20.01 -15.09
C ALA A 148 13.46 21.53 -15.32
N GLN A 149 14.64 22.14 -15.18
CA GLN A 149 14.82 23.55 -15.51
C GLN A 149 14.55 23.84 -16.98
N GLN A 150 15.09 23.03 -17.90
CA GLN A 150 14.86 23.21 -19.34
C GLN A 150 13.35 23.16 -19.64
N ALA A 151 12.65 22.13 -19.14
CA ALA A 151 11.21 22.02 -19.32
C ALA A 151 10.44 23.23 -18.75
N TRP A 152 10.91 23.79 -17.63
CA TRP A 152 10.33 25.00 -17.06
C TRP A 152 10.60 26.25 -17.89
N HIS A 153 11.79 26.40 -18.47
CA HIS A 153 12.09 27.53 -19.35
C HIS A 153 11.26 27.47 -20.64
N ASP A 154 11.13 26.28 -21.22
CA ASP A 154 10.40 26.02 -22.47
C ASP A 154 8.88 25.89 -22.29
N ARG A 155 8.37 26.20 -21.10
CA ARG A 155 6.99 25.96 -20.72
C ARG A 155 6.02 26.77 -21.58
N CYS A 156 4.97 26.12 -22.07
CA CYS A 156 3.92 26.76 -22.87
C CYS A 156 2.50 26.42 -22.38
N SER A 157 2.37 25.75 -21.24
CA SER A 157 1.07 25.33 -20.73
C SER A 157 0.31 26.49 -20.09
N ARG A 158 -1.01 26.50 -20.26
CA ARG A 158 -1.94 27.53 -19.76
C ARG A 158 -3.24 26.89 -19.30
N ASP A 159 -3.98 27.60 -18.46
CA ASP A 159 -5.34 27.22 -18.12
C ASP A 159 -6.19 27.08 -19.39
N SER A 160 -7.06 26.07 -19.40
CA SER A 160 -7.91 25.75 -20.54
C SER A 160 -9.37 25.99 -20.20
N ASP A 161 -10.12 26.51 -21.16
CA ASP A 161 -11.58 26.71 -21.10
C ASP A 161 -12.15 26.43 -22.49
N VAL A 162 -12.80 25.26 -22.64
CA VAL A 162 -13.28 24.77 -23.94
C VAL A 162 -14.79 24.55 -23.93
N ASP A 163 -15.42 24.78 -25.07
CA ASP A 163 -16.80 24.42 -25.35
C ASP A 163 -16.88 22.94 -25.75
N LEU A 164 -17.74 22.18 -25.09
CA LEU A 164 -17.93 20.75 -25.32
C LEU A 164 -18.73 20.43 -26.59
N SER A 165 -19.37 21.43 -27.20
CA SER A 165 -20.11 21.28 -28.46
C SER A 165 -19.22 21.33 -29.71
N LEU A 166 -17.97 21.79 -29.56
CA LEU A 166 -16.99 21.92 -30.62
C LEU A 166 -15.94 20.80 -30.57
N ASP A 167 -15.11 20.72 -31.60
CA ASP A 167 -13.93 19.87 -31.58
C ASP A 167 -13.03 20.28 -30.40
N ILE A 168 -12.38 19.31 -29.78
CA ILE A 168 -11.39 19.58 -28.74
C ILE A 168 -10.07 18.94 -29.15
N TRP A 169 -9.03 19.77 -29.19
CA TRP A 169 -7.66 19.42 -29.49
C TRP A 169 -6.83 19.49 -28.22
N ALA A 170 -5.91 18.55 -28.05
CA ALA A 170 -4.97 18.49 -26.95
C ALA A 170 -3.53 18.59 -27.44
N GLU A 171 -2.76 19.45 -26.80
CA GLU A 171 -1.31 19.50 -26.91
C GLU A 171 -0.65 18.75 -25.76
N TYR A 172 0.58 18.30 -25.99
CA TYR A 172 1.30 17.50 -25.01
C TYR A 172 2.70 18.03 -24.75
N ALA A 173 3.11 17.92 -23.48
CA ALA A 173 4.49 18.10 -23.05
C ALA A 173 5.07 16.75 -22.60
N TYR A 174 6.39 16.60 -22.75
CA TYR A 174 7.12 15.43 -22.27
C TYR A 174 7.94 15.80 -21.05
N ILE A 175 7.66 15.12 -19.93
CA ILE A 175 8.40 15.29 -18.69
C ILE A 175 8.88 13.91 -18.26
N ASP A 176 10.19 13.77 -18.04
CA ASP A 176 10.84 12.51 -17.69
C ASP A 176 10.53 11.34 -18.65
N GLY A 177 10.38 11.66 -19.94
CA GLY A 177 10.02 10.72 -21.00
C GLY A 177 8.54 10.32 -21.02
N ILE A 178 7.71 10.92 -20.17
CA ILE A 178 6.28 10.66 -20.09
C ILE A 178 5.50 11.81 -20.73
N ARG A 179 4.49 11.44 -21.52
CA ARG A 179 3.56 12.37 -22.17
C ARG A 179 2.46 12.81 -21.20
N TYR A 180 2.33 14.12 -21.03
CA TYR A 180 1.27 14.80 -20.26
C TYR A 180 0.50 15.76 -21.15
N ILE A 181 -0.77 16.02 -20.84
CA ILE A 181 -1.54 17.04 -21.55
C ILE A 181 -1.09 18.41 -21.06
N SER A 182 -0.56 19.23 -21.97
CA SER A 182 -0.13 20.58 -21.66
C SER A 182 -1.25 21.60 -21.81
N TYR A 183 -2.13 21.44 -22.79
CA TYR A 183 -3.16 22.41 -23.09
C TYR A 183 -4.30 21.74 -23.88
N ILE A 184 -5.53 22.23 -23.73
CA ILE A 184 -6.64 21.86 -24.62
C ILE A 184 -7.32 23.11 -25.19
N SER A 185 -7.78 23.03 -26.43
CA SER A 185 -8.48 24.13 -27.10
C SER A 185 -9.54 23.65 -28.09
N ASN A 186 -10.42 24.55 -28.52
CA ASN A 186 -11.39 24.27 -29.58
C ASN A 186 -10.87 24.49 -31.01
N GLN A 187 -9.60 24.85 -31.16
CA GLN A 187 -8.99 25.08 -32.46
C GLN A 187 -7.88 24.04 -32.69
N ALA A 188 -7.75 23.58 -33.92
CA ALA A 188 -6.58 22.79 -34.29
C ALA A 188 -5.34 23.68 -34.14
N VAL A 189 -4.41 23.25 -33.29
CA VAL A 189 -3.11 23.92 -33.19
C VAL A 189 -2.18 23.18 -34.15
N GLU A 190 -1.53 23.90 -35.06
CA GLU A 190 -0.57 23.34 -36.01
C GLU A 190 0.78 23.01 -35.32
N THR A 191 0.75 22.18 -34.27
CA THR A 191 1.94 21.62 -33.65
C THR A 191 2.02 20.13 -33.90
N CYS A 192 3.24 19.60 -34.02
CA CYS A 192 3.47 18.16 -34.19
C CYS A 192 2.94 17.31 -33.02
N THR A 193 2.64 17.94 -31.88
CA THR A 193 2.09 17.30 -30.69
C THR A 193 0.57 17.36 -30.62
N ALA A 194 -0.10 18.29 -31.30
CA ALA A 194 -1.54 18.45 -31.20
C ALA A 194 -2.30 17.21 -31.70
N ARG A 195 -3.32 16.77 -30.97
CA ARG A 195 -4.21 15.67 -31.35
C ARG A 195 -5.65 16.02 -31.02
N GLN A 196 -6.56 15.70 -31.93
CA GLN A 196 -7.99 15.78 -31.64
C GLN A 196 -8.37 14.70 -30.62
N ILE A 197 -9.06 15.09 -29.55
CA ILE A 197 -9.52 14.20 -28.47
C ILE A 197 -11.05 14.13 -28.36
N GLN A 198 -11.76 15.07 -29.00
CA GLN A 198 -13.21 15.09 -29.12
C GLN A 198 -13.59 15.64 -30.49
N VAL A 199 -14.60 15.04 -31.13
CA VAL A 199 -15.16 15.50 -32.41
C VAL A 199 -16.52 16.15 -32.18
N ALA A 200 -16.76 17.31 -32.81
CA ALA A 200 -18.01 18.04 -32.80
C ALA A 200 -19.13 17.22 -33.45
N GLY A 201 -20.37 17.40 -32.98
CA GLY A 201 -21.53 16.71 -33.52
C GLY A 201 -21.64 15.22 -33.17
N GLY A 202 -20.73 14.69 -32.34
CA GLY A 202 -20.90 13.40 -31.69
C GLY A 202 -22.03 13.40 -30.64
N ARG A 203 -22.27 12.25 -29.98
CA ARG A 203 -23.19 12.20 -28.83
C ARG A 203 -22.68 13.16 -27.73
N PRO A 204 -23.55 13.96 -27.09
CA PRO A 204 -23.13 14.86 -26.02
C PRO A 204 -22.48 14.08 -24.88
N ALA A 205 -21.22 14.40 -24.58
CA ALA A 205 -20.52 13.79 -23.46
C ALA A 205 -21.14 14.25 -22.15
N THR A 206 -21.53 13.31 -21.30
CA THR A 206 -22.08 13.59 -19.96
C THR A 206 -21.09 13.25 -18.84
N ALA A 207 -20.00 12.57 -19.17
CA ALA A 207 -18.92 12.24 -18.25
C ALA A 207 -17.55 12.44 -18.90
N LEU A 208 -16.58 12.85 -18.08
CA LEU A 208 -15.17 12.94 -18.43
C LEU A 208 -14.37 11.97 -17.55
N TYR A 209 -13.71 11.01 -18.19
CA TYR A 209 -12.75 10.13 -17.54
C TYR A 209 -11.35 10.72 -17.68
N VAL A 210 -10.76 11.11 -16.55
CA VAL A 210 -9.43 11.69 -16.46
C VAL A 210 -8.46 10.61 -16.00
N LEU A 211 -7.46 10.31 -16.81
CA LEU A 211 -6.34 9.43 -16.44
C LEU A 211 -5.16 10.29 -16.02
N GLU A 212 -4.65 10.05 -14.81
CA GLU A 212 -3.53 10.79 -14.25
C GLU A 212 -2.59 9.87 -13.45
N ASP A 213 -1.37 10.35 -13.26
CA ASP A 213 -0.38 9.74 -12.37
C ASP A 213 -0.01 10.69 -11.22
N HIS A 214 1.11 10.40 -10.57
CA HIS A 214 1.61 11.21 -9.45
C HIS A 214 1.94 12.66 -9.85
N LEU A 215 2.21 12.92 -11.13
CA LEU A 215 2.68 14.22 -11.62
C LEU A 215 1.57 15.00 -12.33
N GLY A 216 0.68 14.38 -13.11
CA GLY A 216 -0.41 15.13 -13.76
C GLY A 216 -1.28 14.33 -14.72
N ILE A 217 -2.10 15.06 -15.48
CA ILE A 217 -3.08 14.48 -16.39
C ILE A 217 -2.39 13.96 -17.66
N ARG A 218 -2.67 12.70 -18.01
CA ARG A 218 -2.10 11.99 -19.15
C ARG A 218 -3.08 11.78 -20.28
N GLU A 219 -4.37 11.63 -19.95
CA GLU A 219 -5.42 11.34 -20.92
C GLU A 219 -6.76 11.90 -20.43
N LEU A 220 -7.57 12.35 -21.40
CA LEU A 220 -8.95 12.77 -21.21
C LEU A 220 -9.80 11.95 -22.18
N VAL A 221 -10.80 11.24 -21.64
CA VAL A 221 -11.73 10.46 -22.43
C VAL A 221 -13.13 10.96 -22.13
N PHE A 222 -13.77 11.52 -23.14
CA PHE A 222 -15.15 11.98 -23.09
C PHE A 222 -16.09 10.81 -23.38
N GLY A 223 -17.12 10.65 -22.57
CA GLY A 223 -18.06 9.56 -22.73
C GLY A 223 -19.46 9.93 -22.27
N VAL A 224 -20.37 8.98 -22.49
CA VAL A 224 -21.74 9.04 -21.98
C VAL A 224 -21.79 8.26 -20.67
N GLU A 225 -22.60 8.75 -19.73
CA GLU A 225 -22.75 8.23 -18.37
C GLU A 225 -23.01 6.72 -18.29
N THR A 226 -23.72 6.18 -19.29
CA THR A 226 -24.16 4.78 -19.36
C THR A 226 -23.33 3.92 -20.31
N GLU A 227 -22.35 4.50 -21.01
CA GLU A 227 -21.57 3.79 -22.03
C GLU A 227 -20.30 3.13 -21.48
N HIS A 228 -19.71 2.27 -22.31
CA HIS A 228 -18.59 1.39 -22.00
C HIS A 228 -17.38 2.16 -21.48
N ARG A 229 -16.78 1.61 -20.42
CA ARG A 229 -15.57 2.13 -19.79
C ARG A 229 -14.43 2.28 -20.81
N PRO A 230 -13.51 3.25 -20.62
CA PRO A 230 -12.23 3.22 -21.31
C PRO A 230 -11.58 1.83 -21.15
N THR A 231 -11.18 1.20 -22.26
CA THR A 231 -10.61 -0.15 -22.28
C THR A 231 -9.12 -0.19 -21.89
N THR A 232 -8.59 0.94 -21.41
CA THR A 232 -7.18 1.09 -21.08
C THR A 232 -6.79 0.09 -20.00
N ARG A 233 -5.83 -0.80 -20.30
CA ARG A 233 -5.30 -1.77 -19.33
C ARG A 233 -4.86 -1.04 -18.08
N SER A 234 -5.30 -1.51 -16.91
CA SER A 234 -4.82 -1.00 -15.63
C SER A 234 -3.29 -1.16 -15.57
N LYS A 235 -2.58 -0.05 -15.40
CA LYS A 235 -1.13 -0.02 -15.19
C LYS A 235 -0.84 0.54 -13.80
N SER A 236 0.20 0.02 -13.15
CA SER A 236 0.74 0.60 -11.90
C SER A 236 1.08 2.09 -12.13
N GLY A 237 0.94 2.90 -11.07
CA GLY A 237 1.11 4.35 -11.13
C GLY A 237 -0.01 5.17 -11.78
N LEU A 238 -0.95 4.57 -12.53
CA LEU A 238 -2.05 5.28 -13.18
C LEU A 238 -3.37 5.17 -12.42
N TRP A 239 -4.12 6.27 -12.42
CA TRP A 239 -5.39 6.40 -11.72
C TRP A 239 -6.43 7.18 -12.51
N TRP A 240 -7.68 6.80 -12.32
CA TRP A 240 -8.85 7.38 -12.96
C TRP A 240 -9.62 8.29 -12.02
N ARG A 241 -10.13 9.38 -12.56
CA ARG A 241 -11.19 10.18 -11.95
C ARG A 241 -12.32 10.35 -12.97
N THR A 242 -13.56 10.21 -12.51
CA THR A 242 -14.73 10.46 -13.34
C THR A 242 -15.37 11.76 -12.90
N VAL A 243 -15.54 12.68 -13.83
CA VAL A 243 -16.08 14.02 -13.59
C VAL A 243 -17.40 14.14 -14.36
N PRO A 244 -18.53 14.47 -13.70
CA PRO A 244 -19.77 14.74 -14.40
C PRO A 244 -19.66 16.03 -15.20
N LEU A 245 -20.06 16.00 -16.47
CA LEU A 245 -20.12 17.17 -17.34
C LEU A 245 -21.52 17.76 -17.28
N THR A 246 -21.74 18.71 -16.35
CA THR A 246 -23.05 19.35 -16.17
C THR A 246 -23.14 20.73 -16.85
N SER A 247 -22.03 21.26 -17.33
CA SER A 247 -21.95 22.51 -18.10
C SER A 247 -21.49 22.21 -19.51
N GLY A 248 -21.96 23.00 -20.49
CA GLY A 248 -21.45 22.93 -21.87
C GLY A 248 -19.99 23.38 -22.02
N ARG A 249 -19.35 23.84 -20.95
CA ARG A 249 -17.94 24.24 -20.92
C ARG A 249 -17.13 23.41 -19.93
N LEU A 250 -15.88 23.15 -20.27
CA LEU A 250 -14.91 22.44 -19.45
C LEU A 250 -13.71 23.35 -19.16
N LYS A 251 -13.44 23.59 -17.88
CA LYS A 251 -12.27 24.36 -17.42
C LYS A 251 -11.26 23.43 -16.78
N ILE A 252 -9.97 23.59 -17.09
CA ILE A 252 -8.89 22.80 -16.50
C ILE A 252 -7.70 23.70 -16.18
N LYS A 253 -7.18 23.63 -14.94
CA LYS A 253 -5.99 24.38 -14.53
C LYS A 253 -4.70 23.71 -14.93
N SER A 254 -3.76 24.54 -15.34
CA SER A 254 -2.36 24.23 -15.57
C SER A 254 -1.50 24.57 -14.34
N ASP A 255 -0.40 23.84 -14.17
CA ASP A 255 0.69 24.21 -13.25
C ASP A 255 1.82 25.00 -13.94
N GLY A 256 1.63 25.39 -15.21
CA GLY A 256 2.62 26.02 -16.06
C GLY A 256 3.37 25.03 -16.97
N LEU A 257 3.44 23.74 -16.61
CA LEU A 257 4.01 22.68 -17.47
C LEU A 257 2.93 21.81 -18.10
N LYS A 258 1.87 21.53 -17.35
CA LYS A 258 0.81 20.59 -17.72
C LYS A 258 -0.49 20.82 -16.96
N LEU A 259 -1.55 20.19 -17.45
CA LEU A 259 -2.85 20.19 -16.80
C LEU A 259 -2.86 19.30 -15.54
N ARG A 260 -3.51 19.79 -14.48
CA ARG A 260 -3.57 19.15 -13.15
C ARG A 260 -4.98 19.00 -12.61
N HIS A 261 -5.84 20.01 -12.76
CA HIS A 261 -7.13 20.05 -12.06
C HIS A 261 -8.27 20.43 -12.97
N VAL A 262 -9.23 19.53 -13.14
CA VAL A 262 -10.50 19.85 -13.81
C VAL A 262 -11.36 20.71 -12.88
N LEU A 263 -11.69 21.92 -13.32
CA LEU A 263 -12.56 22.86 -12.63
C LEU A 263 -14.00 22.72 -13.14
N SER A 264 -14.86 21.98 -12.44
CA SER A 264 -16.31 22.31 -12.29
C SER A 264 -17.14 21.21 -11.60
N THR A 265 -18.07 21.69 -10.76
CA THR A 265 -19.25 21.08 -10.08
C THR A 265 -19.03 20.44 -8.69
N PRO A 266 -20.01 20.54 -7.76
CA PRO A 266 -19.84 20.94 -6.34
C PRO A 266 -19.16 19.94 -5.40
N ALA A 267 -18.54 18.88 -5.91
CA ALA A 267 -17.62 18.07 -5.14
C ALA A 267 -16.53 17.54 -6.09
N VAL A 268 -15.40 18.24 -6.17
CA VAL A 268 -14.18 17.61 -6.72
C VAL A 268 -13.93 16.38 -5.87
N SER A 269 -14.17 15.20 -6.44
CA SER A 269 -13.97 13.96 -5.71
C SER A 269 -12.50 13.83 -5.36
N ASN A 270 -12.21 13.78 -4.06
CA ASN A 270 -10.88 13.49 -3.54
C ASN A 270 -10.49 12.02 -3.70
N LYS A 271 -11.10 11.29 -4.65
CA LYS A 271 -10.93 9.85 -4.85
C LYS A 271 -10.44 9.58 -6.25
N LEU A 272 -9.38 8.80 -6.31
CA LEU A 272 -8.75 8.26 -7.51
C LEU A 272 -8.98 6.76 -7.55
N TRP A 273 -9.25 6.22 -8.72
CA TRP A 273 -9.65 4.82 -8.87
C TRP A 273 -8.67 4.07 -9.76
N ARG A 274 -8.25 2.88 -9.35
CA ARG A 274 -7.36 2.03 -10.18
C ARG A 274 -8.01 1.60 -11.50
N LEU A 275 -9.35 1.59 -11.52
CA LEU A 275 -10.17 1.28 -12.68
C LEU A 275 -11.08 2.49 -12.99
N PRO A 276 -11.41 2.75 -14.27
CA PRO A 276 -12.40 3.75 -14.61
C PRO A 276 -13.76 3.34 -14.05
N MET A 277 -14.44 4.26 -13.36
CA MET A 277 -15.72 4.06 -12.69
C MET A 277 -16.80 4.91 -13.37
N THR A 278 -17.94 4.32 -13.70
CA THR A 278 -19.07 5.09 -14.26
C THR A 278 -19.75 5.93 -13.15
N LEU A 279 -20.46 7.00 -13.51
CA LEU A 279 -21.18 7.82 -12.52
C LEU A 279 -22.27 7.03 -11.75
N PRO A 280 -23.05 6.12 -12.37
CA PRO A 280 -23.99 5.29 -11.62
C PRO A 280 -23.29 4.40 -10.57
N GLU A 281 -22.18 3.76 -10.93
CA GLU A 281 -21.42 2.96 -9.97
C GLU A 281 -20.93 3.79 -8.79
N LEU A 282 -20.43 5.00 -9.03
CA LEU A 282 -20.00 5.91 -7.98
C LEU A 282 -21.15 6.33 -7.05
N ARG A 283 -22.37 6.49 -7.57
CA ARG A 283 -23.57 6.80 -6.78
C ARG A 283 -24.03 5.63 -5.92
N ASP A 284 -23.81 4.40 -6.38
CA ASP A 284 -24.20 3.18 -5.66
C ASP A 284 -23.21 2.80 -4.54
N LEU A 285 -21.97 3.28 -4.62
CA LEU A 285 -20.99 3.03 -3.58
C LEU A 285 -21.38 3.65 -2.24
N ARG A 286 -21.11 2.92 -1.17
CA ARG A 286 -21.14 3.41 0.21
C ARG A 286 -19.73 3.39 0.76
N PHE A 287 -19.44 4.31 1.68
CA PHE A 287 -18.09 4.52 2.21
C PHE A 287 -18.07 4.33 3.72
N LEU A 288 -17.04 3.66 4.21
CA LEU A 288 -16.78 3.47 5.63
C LEU A 288 -15.39 4.02 5.97
N THR A 289 -15.37 4.97 6.90
CA THR A 289 -14.12 5.48 7.47
C THR A 289 -13.51 4.43 8.40
N PHE A 290 -12.48 3.75 7.90
CA PHE A 290 -11.79 2.66 8.58
C PHE A 290 -10.86 3.16 9.68
N SER A 291 -10.19 4.30 9.46
CA SER A 291 -9.32 4.96 10.44
C SER A 291 -9.60 6.47 10.45
N PRO A 292 -10.47 6.96 11.36
CA PRO A 292 -10.93 8.36 11.37
C PRO A 292 -9.80 9.37 11.56
N ASP A 293 -8.93 9.14 12.53
CA ASP A 293 -7.88 10.09 12.91
C ASP A 293 -6.81 10.27 11.82
N ASN A 294 -6.59 9.23 11.02
CA ASN A 294 -5.70 9.30 9.87
C ASN A 294 -6.43 9.61 8.55
N ALA A 295 -7.76 9.56 8.50
CA ALA A 295 -8.51 9.96 7.32
C ALA A 295 -8.56 11.49 7.16
N LEU A 296 -8.63 12.24 8.27
CA LEU A 296 -8.57 13.72 8.29
C LEU A 296 -7.25 14.30 7.75
N LYS A 297 -6.26 13.43 7.61
CA LYS A 297 -4.87 13.70 7.28
C LYS A 297 -4.59 13.54 5.76
N ILE A 298 -5.57 13.06 4.98
CA ILE A 298 -5.37 12.66 3.59
C ILE A 298 -6.17 13.54 2.63
N ASN A 299 -5.45 14.17 1.71
CA ASN A 299 -6.06 15.04 0.69
C ASN A 299 -6.63 14.26 -0.50
N MET A 300 -6.13 13.04 -0.76
CA MET A 300 -6.58 12.21 -1.89
C MET A 300 -6.54 10.72 -1.55
N PHE A 301 -7.67 10.03 -1.73
CA PHE A 301 -7.79 8.59 -1.53
C PHE A 301 -7.63 7.84 -2.84
N ARG A 302 -6.59 7.02 -2.94
CA ARG A 302 -6.35 6.14 -4.08
C ARG A 302 -7.03 4.79 -3.87
N MET A 303 -8.22 4.62 -4.41
CA MET A 303 -9.07 3.45 -4.25
C MET A 303 -8.66 2.32 -5.19
N VAL A 304 -8.27 1.17 -4.62
CA VAL A 304 -7.94 -0.06 -5.35
C VAL A 304 -9.05 -1.10 -5.16
N PRO A 305 -9.38 -1.86 -6.21
CA PRO A 305 -10.37 -2.93 -6.13
C PRO A 305 -9.78 -4.18 -5.51
N LEU A 306 -10.57 -4.83 -4.66
CA LEU A 306 -10.43 -6.21 -4.22
C LEU A 306 -11.60 -7.00 -4.81
N THR A 307 -11.29 -7.93 -5.70
CA THR A 307 -12.28 -8.87 -6.22
C THR A 307 -12.63 -9.88 -5.13
N LEU A 308 -13.93 -10.06 -4.87
CA LEU A 308 -14.44 -10.98 -3.87
C LEU A 308 -15.27 -12.07 -4.56
N ASN A 309 -15.11 -13.31 -4.10
CA ASN A 309 -15.88 -14.50 -4.50
C ASN A 309 -15.87 -14.80 -6.00
N ASP A 310 -14.84 -14.35 -6.70
CA ASP A 310 -14.60 -14.71 -8.09
C ASP A 310 -14.13 -16.18 -8.14
N PRO A 311 -14.65 -17.01 -9.08
CA PRO A 311 -14.33 -18.44 -9.13
C PRO A 311 -12.84 -18.75 -9.25
N ASP A 312 -12.05 -17.83 -9.80
CA ASP A 312 -10.60 -18.02 -9.97
C ASP A 312 -9.80 -17.67 -8.70
N VAL A 313 -10.46 -17.15 -7.66
CA VAL A 313 -9.81 -16.75 -6.40
C VAL A 313 -9.64 -17.95 -5.48
N ILE A 314 -8.38 -18.28 -5.18
CA ILE A 314 -8.01 -19.44 -4.35
C ILE A 314 -7.82 -19.09 -2.87
N GLY A 315 -7.81 -17.80 -2.53
CA GLY A 315 -7.47 -17.33 -1.19
C GLY A 315 -7.38 -15.81 -1.11
N TYR A 316 -7.30 -15.30 0.11
CA TYR A 316 -7.02 -13.89 0.37
C TYR A 316 -5.83 -13.76 1.31
N SER A 317 -5.04 -12.71 1.16
CA SER A 317 -4.02 -12.34 2.14
C SER A 317 -4.21 -10.91 2.60
N VAL A 318 -3.95 -10.70 3.88
CA VAL A 318 -4.03 -9.39 4.51
C VAL A 318 -2.72 -9.05 5.18
N CYS A 319 -2.19 -7.87 4.86
CA CYS A 319 -1.01 -7.31 5.51
C CYS A 319 -1.45 -6.38 6.64
N TRP A 320 -0.98 -6.64 7.86
CA TRP A 320 -1.26 -5.81 9.03
C TRP A 320 0.01 -5.26 9.66
N GLY A 321 0.21 -3.95 9.58
CA GLY A 321 1.36 -3.22 10.13
C GLY A 321 0.89 -2.11 11.04
N LYS A 322 0.49 -2.45 12.29
CA LYS A 322 -0.27 -1.60 13.24
C LYS A 322 -1.70 -1.31 12.82
N THR A 323 -1.94 -1.13 11.54
CA THR A 323 -3.25 -1.02 10.90
C THR A 323 -3.30 -1.93 9.67
N LEU A 324 -4.47 -2.02 9.05
CA LEU A 324 -4.65 -2.70 7.77
C LEU A 324 -3.83 -1.99 6.69
N MET A 325 -2.86 -2.66 6.09
CA MET A 325 -1.99 -2.06 5.07
C MET A 325 -2.46 -2.36 3.66
N THR A 326 -2.88 -3.60 3.41
CA THR A 326 -3.44 -4.03 2.12
C THR A 326 -4.24 -5.31 2.28
N LEU A 327 -5.15 -5.55 1.34
CA LEU A 327 -5.76 -6.86 1.09
C LEU A 327 -5.44 -7.29 -0.34
N HIS A 328 -5.27 -8.59 -0.54
CA HIS A 328 -4.99 -9.17 -1.84
C HIS A 328 -5.83 -10.43 -2.05
N ALA A 329 -6.37 -10.59 -3.26
CA ALA A 329 -7.09 -11.79 -3.68
C ALA A 329 -6.16 -12.61 -4.58
N HIS A 330 -5.93 -13.86 -4.20
CA HIS A 330 -4.95 -14.72 -4.83
C HIS A 330 -5.54 -15.54 -5.98
N ARG A 331 -4.75 -15.73 -7.03
CA ARG A 331 -5.07 -16.60 -8.18
C ARG A 331 -3.92 -17.56 -8.46
N VAL A 332 -4.23 -18.68 -9.10
CA VAL A 332 -3.23 -19.67 -9.49
C VAL A 332 -2.20 -19.04 -10.45
N GLY A 333 -0.92 -19.24 -10.17
CA GLY A 333 0.19 -18.82 -11.04
C GLY A 333 0.43 -17.30 -11.07
N GLU A 334 -0.15 -16.54 -10.15
CA GLU A 334 0.12 -15.10 -10.07
C GLU A 334 1.55 -14.77 -9.61
N ASP A 335 1.97 -13.53 -9.88
CA ASP A 335 3.22 -13.00 -9.34
C ASP A 335 3.06 -12.61 -7.85
N LEU A 336 3.90 -13.19 -7.01
CA LEU A 336 3.93 -12.95 -5.57
C LEU A 336 5.00 -11.93 -5.14
N SER A 337 5.66 -11.25 -6.10
CA SER A 337 6.72 -10.27 -5.81
C SER A 337 6.28 -9.14 -4.87
N PHE A 338 4.98 -8.79 -4.84
CA PHE A 338 4.44 -7.74 -3.97
C PHE A 338 4.70 -7.97 -2.47
N TYR A 339 4.83 -9.22 -2.02
CA TYR A 339 5.20 -9.52 -0.63
C TYR A 339 6.55 -8.90 -0.24
N LYS A 340 7.51 -8.84 -1.18
CA LYS A 340 8.84 -8.25 -0.96
C LYS A 340 8.74 -6.73 -0.77
N ASP A 341 7.93 -6.06 -1.58
CA ASP A 341 7.72 -4.61 -1.48
C ASP A 341 7.12 -4.23 -0.12
N PHE A 342 6.10 -4.96 0.33
CA PHE A 342 5.49 -4.74 1.64
C PHE A 342 6.42 -5.13 2.78
N SER A 343 7.25 -6.17 2.63
CA SER A 343 8.24 -6.55 3.64
C SER A 343 9.32 -5.48 3.81
N ALA A 344 9.75 -4.86 2.71
CA ALA A 344 10.71 -3.76 2.75
C ALA A 344 10.11 -2.50 3.38
N ALA A 345 8.85 -2.16 3.04
CA ALA A 345 8.17 -0.98 3.57
C ALA A 345 7.71 -1.13 5.02
N TYR A 346 7.27 -2.33 5.40
CA TYR A 346 6.68 -2.65 6.71
C TYR A 346 7.30 -3.94 7.26
N PRO A 347 8.57 -3.91 7.70
CA PRO A 347 9.29 -5.11 8.11
C PRO A 347 8.66 -5.81 9.31
N ARG A 348 7.80 -5.13 10.08
CA ARG A 348 7.10 -5.70 11.25
C ARG A 348 5.63 -6.04 11.00
N ALA A 349 5.19 -6.04 9.75
CA ALA A 349 3.82 -6.40 9.42
C ALA A 349 3.63 -7.93 9.52
N ALA A 350 2.45 -8.33 9.98
CA ALA A 350 2.00 -9.72 9.96
C ALA A 350 1.15 -9.99 8.72
N TRP A 351 1.21 -11.20 8.19
CA TRP A 351 0.37 -11.64 7.08
C TRP A 351 -0.64 -12.69 7.53
N ILE A 352 -1.92 -12.39 7.30
CA ILE A 352 -3.03 -13.30 7.59
C ILE A 352 -3.52 -13.83 6.26
N HIS A 353 -3.32 -15.13 6.03
CA HIS A 353 -3.84 -15.82 4.84
C HIS A 353 -5.17 -16.50 5.14
N ILE A 354 -6.06 -16.52 4.15
CA ILE A 354 -7.42 -17.06 4.23
C ILE A 354 -7.62 -17.94 3.00
N PRO A 355 -7.30 -19.24 3.07
CA PRO A 355 -7.40 -20.13 1.90
C PRO A 355 -8.86 -20.42 1.59
N MET A 356 -9.29 -20.27 0.34
CA MET A 356 -10.66 -20.58 -0.07
C MET A 356 -10.74 -22.02 -0.59
N SER A 357 -11.76 -22.74 -0.12
CA SER A 357 -12.09 -24.09 -0.61
C SER A 357 -13.05 -24.01 -1.80
N SER A 358 -13.18 -25.10 -2.56
CA SER A 358 -14.16 -25.16 -3.65
C SER A 358 -15.58 -24.88 -3.15
N GLY A 359 -16.32 -24.02 -3.86
CA GLY A 359 -17.67 -23.57 -3.50
C GLY A 359 -17.75 -22.69 -2.24
N GLU A 360 -16.63 -22.39 -1.60
CA GLU A 360 -16.58 -21.51 -0.44
C GLU A 360 -16.49 -20.05 -0.88
N ARG A 361 -17.34 -19.21 -0.29
CA ARG A 361 -17.37 -17.77 -0.57
C ARG A 361 -17.47 -16.98 0.72
N ILE A 362 -16.92 -15.77 0.74
CA ILE A 362 -17.17 -14.82 1.81
C ILE A 362 -18.63 -14.37 1.70
N SER A 363 -19.43 -14.63 2.73
CA SER A 363 -20.84 -14.25 2.77
C SER A 363 -21.05 -12.96 3.55
N GLU A 364 -20.22 -12.67 4.54
CA GLU A 364 -20.38 -11.50 5.41
C GLU A 364 -19.03 -10.88 5.78
N ILE A 365 -19.00 -9.55 5.88
CA ILE A 365 -17.87 -8.81 6.43
C ILE A 365 -18.38 -8.02 7.63
N TRP A 366 -17.65 -8.14 8.74
CA TRP A 366 -17.93 -7.50 10.01
C TRP A 366 -16.77 -6.60 10.41
N GLY A 367 -17.07 -5.61 11.24
CA GLY A 367 -16.13 -4.59 11.69
C GLY A 367 -16.17 -4.42 13.19
N ARG A 368 -15.04 -4.05 13.77
CA ARG A 368 -14.95 -3.68 15.18
C ARG A 368 -13.93 -2.59 15.37
N ARG A 369 -14.26 -1.53 16.10
CA ARG A 369 -13.28 -0.50 16.49
C ARG A 369 -12.59 -0.95 17.78
N GLY A 370 -11.26 -0.89 17.81
CA GLY A 370 -10.51 -1.07 19.05
C GLY A 370 -10.72 0.14 19.97
N LYS A 371 -10.74 -0.06 21.30
CA LYS A 371 -10.82 1.03 22.28
C LYS A 371 -9.54 1.89 22.36
N ILE A 372 -8.41 1.37 21.88
CA ILE A 372 -7.06 1.93 22.10
C ILE A 372 -6.39 2.42 20.80
N HIS A 373 -6.76 1.87 19.64
CA HIS A 373 -5.94 1.96 18.42
C HIS A 373 -6.53 2.83 17.31
N ASP A 374 -7.70 3.46 17.47
CA ASP A 374 -8.39 4.29 16.45
C ASP A 374 -8.53 3.67 15.05
N HIS A 375 -8.26 2.37 14.95
CA HIS A 375 -8.30 1.54 13.75
C HIS A 375 -9.39 0.48 13.93
N MET A 376 -10.06 0.16 12.83
CA MET A 376 -11.03 -0.92 12.77
C MET A 376 -10.32 -2.25 12.48
N GLY A 377 -10.73 -3.34 13.11
CA GLY A 377 -10.45 -4.70 12.65
C GLY A 377 -11.60 -5.20 11.77
N LEU A 378 -11.32 -6.16 10.90
CA LEU A 378 -12.34 -6.84 10.10
C LEU A 378 -12.51 -8.28 10.57
N LEU A 379 -13.67 -8.86 10.31
CA LEU A 379 -13.93 -10.28 10.45
C LEU A 379 -14.66 -10.74 9.19
N LEU A 380 -14.12 -11.77 8.54
CA LEU A 380 -14.76 -12.40 7.39
C LEU A 380 -15.48 -13.66 7.85
N ARG A 381 -16.72 -13.83 7.38
CA ARG A 381 -17.46 -15.08 7.53
C ARG A 381 -17.77 -15.66 6.16
N THR A 382 -17.58 -16.97 6.01
CA THR A 382 -17.90 -17.68 4.78
C THR A 382 -19.25 -18.38 4.84
N ASN A 383 -19.77 -18.79 3.68
CA ASN A 383 -20.99 -19.62 3.58
C ASN A 383 -20.86 -21.00 4.27
N LYS A 384 -19.64 -21.44 4.58
CA LYS A 384 -19.35 -22.62 5.40
C LYS A 384 -19.25 -22.31 6.90
N ALA A 385 -19.73 -21.13 7.31
CA ALA A 385 -19.66 -20.60 8.68
C ALA A 385 -18.24 -20.43 9.26
N ARG A 386 -17.19 -20.55 8.44
CA ARG A 386 -15.82 -20.29 8.86
C ARG A 386 -15.64 -18.79 9.11
N GLN A 387 -14.96 -18.47 10.22
CA GLN A 387 -14.76 -17.10 10.68
C GLN A 387 -13.28 -16.80 10.80
N THR A 388 -12.82 -15.70 10.19
CA THR A 388 -11.41 -15.29 10.25
C THR A 388 -11.31 -13.83 10.65
N ALA A 389 -10.73 -13.58 11.82
CA ALA A 389 -10.48 -12.23 12.32
C ALA A 389 -9.22 -11.65 11.69
N ILE A 390 -9.32 -10.40 11.25
CA ILE A 390 -8.27 -9.66 10.57
C ILE A 390 -8.01 -8.39 11.37
N GLY A 391 -6.82 -8.30 11.94
CA GLY A 391 -6.43 -7.13 12.72
C GLY A 391 -6.92 -7.14 14.16
N LEU A 392 -6.63 -6.05 14.87
CA LEU A 392 -6.81 -5.91 16.32
C LEU A 392 -6.15 -7.06 17.10
N PRO A 393 -4.80 -7.11 17.12
CA PRO A 393 -4.06 -7.97 18.02
C PRO A 393 -4.68 -8.02 19.42
N ILE A 394 -4.81 -9.24 19.94
CA ILE A 394 -5.40 -9.51 21.24
C ILE A 394 -4.31 -9.28 22.28
N SER A 395 -4.56 -8.37 23.21
CA SER A 395 -3.75 -8.22 24.41
C SER A 395 -4.11 -9.35 25.40
N PRO A 396 -3.19 -10.29 25.70
CA PRO A 396 -3.46 -11.36 26.66
C PRO A 396 -3.83 -10.81 28.05
N ARG A 397 -3.20 -9.72 28.47
CA ARG A 397 -3.50 -9.02 29.73
C ARG A 397 -4.94 -8.54 29.80
N LEU A 398 -5.42 -7.85 28.76
CA LEU A 398 -6.81 -7.37 28.73
C LEU A 398 -7.81 -8.53 28.60
N LEU A 399 -7.44 -9.59 27.87
CA LEU A 399 -8.25 -10.79 27.77
C LEU A 399 -8.45 -11.45 29.13
N LEU A 400 -7.37 -11.61 29.92
CA LEU A 400 -7.43 -12.17 31.27
C LEU A 400 -8.22 -11.29 32.25
N GLN A 401 -8.08 -9.96 32.15
CA GLN A 401 -8.83 -9.02 33.00
C GLN A 401 -10.35 -9.01 32.71
N ASN A 402 -10.74 -9.14 31.44
CA ASN A 402 -12.14 -9.09 31.02
C ASN A 402 -12.83 -10.46 30.94
N GLY A 403 -12.32 -11.49 31.63
CA GLY A 403 -12.92 -12.83 31.65
C GLY A 403 -12.92 -13.54 30.28
N ARG A 404 -11.97 -13.18 29.40
CA ARG A 404 -11.82 -13.64 28.01
C ARG A 404 -13.01 -13.34 27.07
N ILE A 405 -13.81 -12.34 27.40
CA ILE A 405 -14.93 -11.90 26.55
C ILE A 405 -14.39 -10.94 25.48
N HIS A 406 -14.59 -11.29 24.21
CA HIS A 406 -14.29 -10.38 23.10
C HIS A 406 -15.45 -9.40 22.88
N PRO A 407 -15.17 -8.10 22.67
CA PRO A 407 -16.21 -7.16 22.25
C PRO A 407 -16.82 -7.60 20.92
N ALA A 408 -18.14 -7.46 20.82
CA ALA A 408 -18.92 -7.88 19.66
C ALA A 408 -18.50 -7.16 18.39
N TRP A 409 -18.59 -7.87 17.27
CA TRP A 409 -18.41 -7.37 15.92
C TRP A 409 -19.74 -6.85 15.39
N THR A 410 -19.75 -5.76 14.62
CA THR A 410 -20.94 -5.25 13.94
C THR A 410 -20.85 -5.55 12.46
N GLN A 411 -21.93 -6.04 11.85
CA GLN A 411 -21.91 -6.39 10.44
C GLN A 411 -21.77 -5.13 9.58
N LEU A 412 -20.90 -5.18 8.57
CA LEU A 412 -20.64 -4.08 7.62
C LEU A 412 -21.31 -4.33 6.27
N CYS A 413 -21.30 -5.58 5.81
CA CYS A 413 -22.01 -5.98 4.60
C CYS A 413 -22.34 -7.47 4.61
N ALA A 414 -23.43 -7.80 3.92
CA ALA A 414 -23.76 -9.14 3.47
C ALA A 414 -23.50 -9.17 1.96
N LEU A 415 -22.69 -10.12 1.50
CA LEU A 415 -22.28 -10.21 0.11
C LEU A 415 -23.23 -11.12 -0.68
N PRO A 416 -23.49 -10.81 -1.97
CA PRO A 416 -24.27 -11.68 -2.83
C PRO A 416 -23.54 -12.99 -3.13
N GLU A 417 -24.27 -13.96 -3.69
CA GLU A 417 -23.68 -15.22 -4.15
C GLU A 417 -22.77 -15.03 -5.37
N THR A 418 -23.04 -14.00 -6.16
CA THR A 418 -22.24 -13.63 -7.32
C THR A 418 -20.95 -12.92 -6.91
N PRO A 419 -19.89 -12.96 -7.75
CA PRO A 419 -18.69 -12.18 -7.53
C PRO A 419 -19.01 -10.71 -7.27
N SER A 420 -18.32 -10.13 -6.30
CA SER A 420 -18.54 -8.74 -5.87
C SER A 420 -17.20 -8.02 -5.74
N ARG A 421 -17.25 -6.73 -5.37
CA ARG A 421 -16.06 -5.90 -5.28
C ARG A 421 -16.10 -5.05 -4.02
N LEU A 422 -14.99 -5.09 -3.30
CA LEU A 422 -14.67 -4.13 -2.26
C LEU A 422 -13.59 -3.19 -2.80
N PHE A 423 -13.65 -1.91 -2.45
CA PHE A 423 -12.59 -0.97 -2.70
C PHE A 423 -11.97 -0.53 -1.39
N PHE A 424 -10.66 -0.37 -1.37
CA PHE A 424 -9.93 0.16 -0.22
C PHE A 424 -8.94 1.22 -0.65
N SER A 425 -8.67 2.19 0.23
CA SER A 425 -7.68 3.24 -0.04
C SER A 425 -6.26 2.70 0.13
N LEU A 426 -5.43 2.83 -0.90
CA LEU A 426 -4.00 2.53 -0.88
C LEU A 426 -3.20 3.74 -0.36
N SER A 427 -2.61 3.60 0.81
CA SER A 427 -1.78 4.62 1.45
C SER A 427 -0.63 3.98 2.23
N ARG A 428 0.49 4.71 2.37
CA ARG A 428 1.62 4.27 3.18
C ARG A 428 1.33 4.27 4.69
N LEU A 429 0.24 4.92 5.09
CA LEU A 429 -0.24 4.99 6.48
C LEU A 429 -1.33 3.95 6.78
N GLY A 430 -1.61 3.07 5.82
CA GLY A 430 -2.63 2.03 5.90
C GLY A 430 -3.91 2.37 5.16
N VAL A 431 -4.92 1.54 5.36
CA VAL A 431 -6.26 1.71 4.80
C VAL A 431 -7.04 2.67 5.69
N HIS A 432 -7.63 3.69 5.08
CA HIS A 432 -8.41 4.72 5.75
C HIS A 432 -9.87 4.70 5.32
N LEU A 433 -10.13 4.27 4.08
CA LEU A 433 -11.45 4.21 3.50
C LEU A 433 -11.71 2.83 2.90
N LEU A 434 -12.86 2.24 3.23
CA LEU A 434 -13.43 1.09 2.56
C LEU A 434 -14.69 1.50 1.81
N SER A 435 -14.98 0.84 0.69
CA SER A 435 -16.19 1.11 -0.07
C SER A 435 -16.71 -0.09 -0.83
N THR A 436 -18.02 -0.29 -0.79
CA THR A 436 -18.75 -1.26 -1.61
C THR A 436 -20.20 -0.84 -1.72
N LYS A 437 -20.91 -1.29 -2.76
CA LYS A 437 -22.36 -1.11 -2.89
C LYS A 437 -23.15 -1.98 -1.88
N GLU A 438 -22.52 -3.06 -1.39
CA GLU A 438 -23.14 -4.01 -0.46
C GLU A 438 -23.10 -3.54 1.00
N MET A 439 -22.43 -2.42 1.27
CA MET A 439 -22.33 -1.85 2.60
C MET A 439 -23.71 -1.42 3.08
N ARG A 440 -24.12 -2.02 4.19
CA ARG A 440 -25.36 -1.68 4.90
C ARG A 440 -24.97 -1.38 6.34
N ASN A 441 -25.85 -0.73 7.09
CA ASN A 441 -25.65 -0.52 8.53
C ASN A 441 -26.59 -1.47 9.32
N PRO A 442 -26.38 -2.80 9.28
CA PRO A 442 -27.17 -3.72 10.07
C PRO A 442 -26.77 -3.61 11.55
N ASN A 443 -27.77 -3.56 12.42
CA ASN A 443 -27.59 -3.60 13.88
C ASN A 443 -27.23 -5.01 14.40
N ALA A 444 -26.83 -5.92 13.51
CA ALA A 444 -26.47 -7.28 13.87
C ALA A 444 -25.10 -7.29 14.56
N THR A 445 -25.02 -8.06 15.65
CA THR A 445 -23.80 -8.29 16.40
C THR A 445 -23.39 -9.75 16.34
N LEU A 446 -22.08 -9.98 16.31
CA LEU A 446 -21.50 -11.33 16.31
C LEU A 446 -20.40 -11.41 17.37
N SER A 447 -20.46 -12.46 18.18
CA SER A 447 -19.39 -12.81 19.12
C SER A 447 -18.53 -13.90 18.53
N MET A 448 -17.21 -13.74 18.62
CA MET A 448 -16.27 -14.81 18.25
C MET A 448 -16.09 -15.77 19.41
N PRO A 449 -15.85 -17.07 19.14
CA PRO A 449 -15.41 -18.00 20.15
C PRO A 449 -14.16 -17.48 20.86
N THR A 450 -14.16 -17.58 22.17
CA THR A 450 -13.00 -17.22 22.99
C THR A 450 -11.87 -18.23 22.74
N PRO A 451 -10.61 -17.77 22.59
CA PRO A 451 -9.46 -18.66 22.53
C PRO A 451 -9.38 -19.58 23.76
N MET A 452 -9.08 -20.86 23.54
CA MET A 452 -9.01 -21.85 24.63
C MET A 452 -7.75 -21.62 25.46
N SER A 453 -6.65 -21.29 24.79
CA SER A 453 -5.41 -20.84 25.41
C SER A 453 -5.34 -19.31 25.56
N CYS A 454 -4.35 -18.84 26.31
CA CYS A 454 -4.00 -17.41 26.37
C CYS A 454 -2.53 -17.32 26.83
N PRO A 455 -1.64 -16.64 26.07
CA PRO A 455 -0.25 -16.49 26.45
C PRO A 455 -0.12 -15.84 27.85
N LYS A 456 0.57 -16.52 28.77
CA LYS A 456 0.84 -16.04 30.15
C LYS A 456 1.97 -15.01 30.16
N THR A 457 1.87 -13.95 29.36
CA THR A 457 2.88 -12.89 29.30
C THR A 457 2.45 -11.69 30.13
N LEU A 458 3.28 -11.29 31.11
CA LEU A 458 3.11 -10.05 31.88
C LEU A 458 3.41 -8.77 31.07
N GLY A 459 3.89 -8.90 29.83
CA GLY A 459 4.25 -7.79 28.93
C GLY A 459 3.07 -7.16 28.16
N ILE A 460 3.36 -6.07 27.45
CA ILE A 460 2.42 -5.27 26.62
C ILE A 460 2.28 -5.84 25.19
N LEU A 461 2.77 -7.05 24.91
CA LEU A 461 2.72 -7.59 23.55
C LEU A 461 1.30 -8.02 23.19
N ASP A 462 0.81 -7.50 22.07
CA ASP A 462 -0.44 -7.93 21.48
C ASP A 462 -0.18 -9.00 20.41
N TYR A 463 -1.02 -10.03 20.39
CA TYR A 463 -0.86 -11.19 19.53
C TYR A 463 -2.01 -11.31 18.53
N PHE A 464 -1.70 -11.74 17.32
CA PHE A 464 -2.70 -12.37 16.47
C PHE A 464 -2.95 -13.80 16.96
N TYR A 465 -4.17 -14.27 16.71
CA TYR A 465 -4.61 -15.61 17.08
C TYR A 465 -5.20 -16.29 15.86
N SER A 466 -4.86 -17.55 15.69
CA SER A 466 -5.41 -18.44 14.67
C SER A 466 -5.46 -19.85 15.24
N ALA A 467 -6.39 -20.66 14.74
CA ALA A 467 -6.51 -22.06 15.14
C ALA A 467 -7.00 -22.89 13.96
N ALA A 468 -6.60 -24.16 13.94
CA ALA A 468 -7.01 -25.14 12.94
C ALA A 468 -7.15 -26.53 13.56
N SER A 469 -8.07 -27.32 13.02
CA SER A 469 -8.19 -28.73 13.35
C SER A 469 -6.98 -29.49 12.81
N LEU A 470 -6.48 -30.46 13.57
CA LEU A 470 -5.51 -31.44 13.12
C LEU A 470 -6.17 -32.76 12.69
N GLU A 471 -7.48 -32.91 12.92
CA GLU A 471 -8.28 -34.04 12.44
C GLU A 471 -8.25 -34.11 10.91
N GLU A 472 -8.10 -35.30 10.34
CA GLU A 472 -8.17 -35.59 8.90
C GLU A 472 -7.20 -34.77 8.01
N VAL A 473 -6.11 -34.28 8.59
CA VAL A 473 -5.04 -33.62 7.83
C VAL A 473 -4.28 -34.65 7.01
N VAL A 474 -4.16 -34.40 5.70
CA VAL A 474 -3.44 -35.26 4.75
C VAL A 474 -2.11 -34.64 4.28
N GLU A 475 -2.01 -33.31 4.29
CA GLU A 475 -0.77 -32.61 3.95
C GLU A 475 -0.55 -31.40 4.86
N VAL A 476 0.72 -31.10 5.13
CA VAL A 476 1.13 -29.90 5.85
C VAL A 476 2.21 -29.15 5.07
N THR A 477 1.98 -27.86 4.84
CA THR A 477 2.96 -26.97 4.19
C THR A 477 3.43 -25.90 5.17
N PRO A 478 4.70 -25.90 5.60
CA PRO A 478 5.22 -24.89 6.51
C PRO A 478 5.56 -23.58 5.78
N CYS A 479 5.28 -22.45 6.41
CA CYS A 479 5.74 -21.13 5.96
C CYS A 479 7.06 -20.77 6.67
N ARG A 480 8.11 -20.48 5.90
CA ARG A 480 9.47 -20.18 6.38
C ARG A 480 9.86 -18.75 6.05
N VAL A 481 9.97 -17.91 7.07
CA VAL A 481 10.31 -16.49 6.90
C VAL A 481 11.73 -16.22 7.38
N LYS A 482 12.50 -15.51 6.58
CA LYS A 482 13.82 -14.98 6.95
C LYS A 482 13.68 -13.51 7.32
N LEU A 483 13.83 -13.23 8.61
CA LEU A 483 13.91 -11.87 9.14
C LEU A 483 15.37 -11.40 9.16
N ALA A 484 15.59 -10.10 9.39
CA ALA A 484 16.92 -9.53 9.52
C ALA A 484 17.72 -10.14 10.69
N THR A 485 17.03 -10.61 11.74
CA THR A 485 17.66 -11.14 12.95
C THR A 485 17.75 -12.66 13.00
N HIS A 486 16.79 -13.38 12.42
CA HIS A 486 16.72 -14.84 12.47
C HIS A 486 15.77 -15.39 11.38
N SER A 487 15.77 -16.71 11.20
CA SER A 487 14.78 -17.42 10.37
C SER A 487 13.82 -18.19 11.27
N LEU A 488 12.55 -18.28 10.89
CA LEU A 488 11.53 -18.98 11.67
C LEU A 488 10.51 -19.71 10.77
N ILE A 489 9.84 -20.69 11.37
CA ILE A 489 8.56 -21.22 10.90
C ILE A 489 7.48 -20.26 11.39
N SER A 490 6.94 -19.46 10.48
CA SER A 490 6.02 -18.38 10.83
C SER A 490 4.57 -18.86 10.95
N GLY A 491 4.24 -19.97 10.28
CA GLY A 491 2.93 -20.60 10.31
C GLY A 491 2.89 -21.90 9.51
N LEU A 492 1.74 -22.57 9.51
CA LEU A 492 1.47 -23.83 8.80
C LEU A 492 0.17 -23.74 8.00
N ILE A 493 0.14 -24.36 6.83
CA ILE A 493 -1.06 -24.60 6.03
C ILE A 493 -1.39 -26.10 6.08
N PHE A 494 -2.65 -26.42 6.34
CA PHE A 494 -3.18 -27.77 6.40
C PHE A 494 -4.12 -28.02 5.21
N GLN A 495 -3.94 -29.15 4.56
CA GLN A 495 -4.86 -29.71 3.58
C GLN A 495 -5.58 -30.90 4.22
N TYR A 496 -6.90 -30.92 4.14
CA TYR A 496 -7.73 -31.98 4.70
C TYR A 496 -8.16 -32.98 3.62
N ALA A 497 -8.50 -34.20 4.05
CA ALA A 497 -8.96 -35.28 3.17
C ALA A 497 -10.20 -34.90 2.33
N ASN A 498 -11.05 -34.02 2.86
CA ASN A 498 -12.24 -33.50 2.19
C ASN A 498 -11.94 -32.40 1.14
N GLY A 499 -10.66 -32.08 0.91
CA GLY A 499 -10.23 -31.03 -0.03
C GLY A 499 -10.21 -29.61 0.54
N GLU A 500 -10.64 -29.40 1.78
CA GLU A 500 -10.61 -28.09 2.44
C GLU A 500 -9.19 -27.72 2.90
N ARG A 501 -8.99 -26.43 3.16
CA ARG A 501 -7.71 -25.89 3.65
C ARG A 501 -7.93 -24.98 4.85
N ALA A 502 -7.01 -25.04 5.80
CA ALA A 502 -6.90 -24.08 6.89
C ALA A 502 -5.45 -23.70 7.12
N CYS A 503 -5.20 -22.64 7.87
CA CYS A 503 -3.85 -22.25 8.22
C CYS A 503 -3.79 -21.60 9.61
N VAL A 504 -2.60 -21.65 10.20
CA VAL A 504 -2.28 -21.00 11.47
C VAL A 504 -0.98 -20.21 11.36
N GLY A 505 -0.87 -19.14 12.12
CA GLY A 505 0.31 -18.28 12.16
C GLY A 505 0.34 -17.19 11.08
N ASP A 506 1.54 -16.65 10.88
CA ASP A 506 1.86 -15.63 9.88
C ASP A 506 2.22 -16.31 8.55
N ILE A 507 1.36 -16.18 7.54
CA ILE A 507 1.46 -16.93 6.29
C ILE A 507 1.72 -16.00 5.11
N ARG A 508 2.81 -16.27 4.41
CA ARG A 508 3.14 -15.66 3.12
C ARG A 508 3.30 -16.74 2.06
N LEU A 509 2.58 -16.58 0.95
CA LEU A 509 2.61 -17.56 -0.13
C LEU A 509 3.96 -17.61 -0.86
N ASP A 510 4.72 -16.50 -0.87
CA ASP A 510 6.07 -16.44 -1.45
C ASP A 510 7.15 -17.13 -0.58
N SER A 511 6.76 -17.60 0.61
CA SER A 511 7.66 -18.13 1.65
C SER A 511 7.26 -19.55 2.07
N LEU A 512 6.43 -20.23 1.29
CA LEU A 512 6.05 -21.62 1.57
C LEU A 512 7.22 -22.57 1.29
N GLY A 513 7.39 -23.53 2.19
CA GLY A 513 8.30 -24.64 2.01
C GLY A 513 7.67 -25.80 1.24
N GLU A 514 8.39 -26.92 1.23
CA GLU A 514 7.90 -28.17 0.67
C GLU A 514 6.67 -28.69 1.45
N THR A 515 5.66 -29.13 0.71
CA THR A 515 4.47 -29.80 1.24
C THR A 515 4.81 -31.22 1.66
N LEU A 516 4.49 -31.57 2.90
CA LEU A 516 4.75 -32.89 3.47
C LEU A 516 3.45 -33.69 3.58
N LEU A 517 3.48 -34.95 3.13
CA LEU A 517 2.37 -35.90 3.27
C LEU A 517 2.31 -36.45 4.70
N VAL A 518 1.10 -36.52 5.25
CA VAL A 518 0.83 -37.15 6.54
C VAL A 518 0.71 -38.67 6.34
N GLN A 519 1.53 -39.42 7.08
CA GLN A 519 1.41 -40.87 7.18
C GLN A 519 0.57 -41.26 8.41
N PRO A 520 0.00 -42.49 8.48
CA PRO A 520 -0.87 -42.90 9.57
C PRO A 520 -0.31 -42.73 10.99
N GLU A 521 1.01 -42.83 11.15
CA GLU A 521 1.71 -42.69 12.44
C GLU A 521 2.43 -41.33 12.59
N SER A 522 2.26 -40.42 11.63
CA SER A 522 2.94 -39.13 11.66
C SER A 522 2.51 -38.30 12.86
N ARG A 523 3.48 -37.64 13.45
CA ARG A 523 3.28 -36.62 14.47
C ARG A 523 3.87 -35.30 13.99
N LEU A 524 3.31 -34.22 14.50
CA LEU A 524 3.74 -32.87 14.18
C LEU A 524 4.82 -32.43 15.17
N HIS A 525 6.02 -32.14 14.69
CA HIS A 525 7.13 -31.71 15.55
C HIS A 525 7.54 -30.27 15.23
N LEU A 526 7.58 -29.41 16.26
CA LEU A 526 8.09 -28.04 16.16
C LEU A 526 9.25 -27.83 17.14
N ALA A 527 10.42 -27.47 16.63
CA ALA A 527 11.55 -27.09 17.46
C ALA A 527 11.49 -25.59 17.75
N PHE A 528 11.75 -25.20 19.00
CA PHE A 528 11.72 -23.80 19.41
C PHE A 528 13.09 -23.31 19.86
N LYS A 529 13.41 -22.06 19.51
CA LYS A 529 14.55 -21.34 20.08
C LYS A 529 14.04 -20.19 20.92
N MET A 530 14.67 -20.00 22.08
CA MET A 530 14.46 -18.82 22.92
C MET A 530 15.51 -17.77 22.60
N ASP A 531 15.08 -16.58 22.19
CA ASP A 531 15.92 -15.40 22.05
C ASP A 531 15.46 -14.32 23.04
N ARG A 532 16.38 -13.78 23.86
CA ARG A 532 16.02 -12.79 24.89
C ARG A 532 15.47 -11.48 24.31
N SER A 533 15.82 -11.15 23.06
CA SER A 533 15.42 -9.91 22.38
C SER A 533 14.13 -10.05 21.57
N VAL A 534 13.75 -11.27 21.20
CA VAL A 534 12.60 -11.55 20.31
C VAL A 534 11.51 -12.38 21.01
N GLY A 535 11.88 -13.33 21.86
CA GLY A 535 11.00 -14.33 22.44
C GLY A 535 11.13 -15.72 21.77
N PRO A 536 10.29 -16.69 22.17
CA PRO A 536 10.27 -18.01 21.57
C PRO A 536 9.73 -17.94 20.15
N HIS A 537 10.39 -18.65 19.25
CA HIS A 537 9.97 -18.80 17.87
C HIS A 537 10.27 -20.22 17.39
N ALA A 538 9.38 -20.75 16.55
CA ALA A 538 9.60 -22.05 15.93
C ALA A 538 10.70 -21.93 14.87
N ILE A 539 11.72 -22.77 14.94
CA ILE A 539 12.87 -22.75 14.02
C ILE A 539 12.88 -23.91 13.03
N ARG A 540 12.24 -25.03 13.39
CA ARG A 540 12.16 -26.22 12.53
C ARG A 540 10.79 -26.87 12.67
N PHE A 541 10.40 -27.53 11.60
CA PHE A 541 9.15 -28.27 11.47
C PHE A 541 9.46 -29.58 10.74
N CYS A 542 8.89 -30.68 11.21
CA CYS A 542 8.87 -31.96 10.50
C CYS A 542 7.64 -32.80 10.89
N LEU A 543 7.31 -33.75 10.02
CA LEU A 543 6.38 -34.84 10.30
C LEU A 543 7.20 -36.12 10.46
N ASP A 544 7.12 -36.75 11.62
CA ASP A 544 7.88 -37.97 11.92
C ASP A 544 7.10 -38.83 12.92
N SER A 545 7.31 -40.13 12.91
CA SER A 545 6.78 -41.09 13.88
C SER A 545 7.82 -41.54 14.91
N SER A 546 9.11 -41.29 14.64
CA SER A 546 10.26 -41.83 15.37
C SER A 546 10.95 -40.86 16.33
N LEU A 547 10.60 -39.56 16.28
CA LEU A 547 11.17 -38.55 17.17
C LEU A 547 10.62 -38.70 18.60
N ASP A 548 11.53 -38.92 19.55
CA ASP A 548 11.23 -39.19 20.96
C ASP A 548 10.46 -38.03 21.63
N GLU A 549 9.42 -38.36 22.41
CA GLU A 549 8.55 -37.38 23.09
C GLU A 549 9.29 -36.58 24.18
N GLY A 550 10.43 -37.08 24.65
CA GLY A 550 11.21 -36.50 25.76
C GLY A 550 12.27 -35.47 25.37
N SER A 551 12.49 -35.21 24.08
CA SER A 551 13.50 -34.22 23.67
C SER A 551 13.04 -32.79 24.02
N SER A 552 13.78 -32.12 24.93
CA SER A 552 13.49 -30.75 25.37
C SER A 552 13.49 -29.70 24.25
N GLU A 553 14.05 -30.03 23.08
CA GLU A 553 14.10 -29.15 21.91
C GLU A 553 12.76 -29.11 21.13
N TRP A 554 11.94 -30.15 21.20
CA TRP A 554 10.79 -30.36 20.30
C TRP A 554 9.45 -30.38 21.03
N LEU A 555 8.47 -29.67 20.49
CA LEU A 555 7.05 -29.83 20.82
C LEU A 555 6.44 -30.83 19.82
N SER A 556 6.22 -32.07 20.28
CA SER A 556 5.77 -33.21 19.48
C SER A 556 4.27 -33.47 19.66
N LEU A 557 3.41 -32.99 18.76
CA LEU A 557 1.95 -33.02 18.86
C LEU A 557 1.32 -34.16 18.04
N PRO A 558 0.29 -34.85 18.55
CA PRO A 558 -0.49 -35.77 17.72
C PRO A 558 -1.33 -34.99 16.70
N LEU A 559 -1.62 -35.60 15.55
CA LEU A 559 -2.47 -35.03 14.50
C LEU A 559 -3.97 -35.23 14.81
N MET A 560 -4.40 -34.74 15.97
CA MET A 560 -5.78 -34.80 16.45
C MET A 560 -6.12 -33.56 17.27
N GLY A 561 -7.39 -33.20 17.42
CA GLY A 561 -7.80 -31.99 18.15
C GLY A 561 -7.43 -30.68 17.44
N VAL A 562 -7.25 -29.59 18.20
CA VAL A 562 -7.07 -28.23 17.65
C VAL A 562 -5.70 -27.69 18.00
N LEU A 563 -4.99 -27.20 16.98
CA LEU A 563 -3.76 -26.43 17.13
C LEU A 563 -4.11 -24.95 17.22
N GLU A 564 -3.70 -24.30 18.30
CA GLU A 564 -3.81 -22.85 18.48
C GLU A 564 -2.44 -22.20 18.31
N TRP A 565 -2.38 -21.16 17.48
CA TRP A 565 -1.15 -20.43 17.18
C TRP A 565 -1.34 -18.94 17.44
N TRP A 566 -0.61 -18.45 18.43
CA TRP A 566 -0.50 -17.04 18.76
C TRP A 566 0.79 -16.50 18.18
N PHE A 567 0.71 -15.38 17.48
CA PHE A 567 1.88 -14.84 16.79
C PHE A 567 1.90 -13.33 16.80
N ALA A 568 3.11 -12.80 16.78
CA ALA A 568 3.39 -11.41 16.46
C ALA A 568 4.77 -11.35 15.80
N TYR A 569 5.27 -10.15 15.50
CA TYR A 569 6.48 -10.02 14.70
C TYR A 569 7.67 -10.81 15.29
N GLY A 570 8.13 -11.81 14.55
CA GLY A 570 9.30 -12.64 14.88
C GLY A 570 9.12 -13.61 16.05
N HIS A 571 7.92 -13.76 16.62
CA HIS A 571 7.72 -14.67 17.75
C HIS A 571 6.35 -15.35 17.73
N CYS A 572 6.26 -16.52 18.35
CA CYS A 572 5.03 -17.29 18.40
C CYS A 572 4.88 -18.12 19.68
N LYS A 573 3.64 -18.45 20.01
CA LYS A 573 3.26 -19.43 21.01
C LYS A 573 2.28 -20.43 20.42
N VAL A 574 2.56 -21.70 20.62
CA VAL A 574 1.76 -22.80 20.11
C VAL A 574 1.15 -23.56 21.28
N TYR A 575 -0.14 -23.85 21.18
CA TYR A 575 -0.92 -24.59 22.17
C TYR A 575 -1.67 -25.74 21.52
N HIS A 576 -1.73 -26.87 22.22
CA HIS A 576 -2.48 -28.04 21.80
C HIS A 576 -2.80 -28.90 23.03
N GLN A 577 -4.10 -29.10 23.31
CA GLN A 577 -4.60 -29.98 24.38
C GLN A 577 -3.85 -29.86 25.73
N GLY A 578 -3.57 -28.63 26.18
CA GLY A 578 -2.88 -28.35 27.45
C GLY A 578 -1.35 -28.37 27.38
N ARG A 579 -0.76 -28.77 26.24
CA ARG A 579 0.67 -28.62 25.95
C ARG A 579 0.92 -27.25 25.34
N GLU A 580 2.05 -26.65 25.68
CA GLU A 580 2.44 -25.33 25.17
C GLU A 580 3.92 -25.27 24.77
N SER A 581 4.23 -24.43 23.79
CA SER A 581 5.61 -24.04 23.46
C SER A 581 6.30 -23.35 24.65
N PRO A 582 7.65 -23.38 24.76
CA PRO A 582 8.40 -22.87 25.90
C PRO A 582 8.01 -21.45 26.34
N SER A 583 7.83 -21.21 27.66
CA SER A 583 7.41 -19.94 28.29
C SER A 583 8.37 -18.77 28.00
N LEU A 584 7.84 -17.54 27.86
CA LEU A 584 8.65 -16.34 27.56
C LEU A 584 9.55 -15.93 28.74
N PHE A 585 9.14 -16.32 29.96
CA PHE A 585 9.82 -16.12 31.22
C PHE A 585 9.50 -17.35 32.08
N ASN A 586 10.51 -17.95 32.69
CA ASN A 586 10.33 -18.69 33.94
C ASN A 586 10.43 -17.70 35.09
#